data_AF-A8W0F4-F1
#
_entry.id   AF-A8W0F4-F1
#
_cell.length_a   1.000
_cell.length_b   1.000
_cell.length_c   1.000
_cell.angle_alpha   90.00
_cell.angle_beta   90.00
_cell.angle_gamma   90.00
#
_symmetry.space_group_name_H-M   'P 1'
#
loop_
_entity.id
_entity.type
_entity.pdbx_description
1 polymer ?
#
loop_
_entity_poly.entity_id
_entity_poly.type
_entity_poly.pdbx_seq_one_letter_code
_entity_poly.pdbx_strand_id
1 'polypeptide(L)'
;MVEPRDQPLLYPVLSLQMDPALRSPTGRGKGIDSIVKERLGRQQDVLASETRDIYEHRTELPTYSGLTHLVVRMFSEDSLAPTHTPDDLFSQRHGCRLVAPLPGGYLIEAEVKELPRLLRAIEHPIGYAVQADISRVSSLGQFDAKSRLRGRSFNELWNSAPEDDDGRLFVVWLAPFRDRDAKAEVLERIQRFANERLVMPTFTSVRLTLGTSEESEEPRSLTTPRQSSIARAMRDYRNTGVGRAAVRIPNKEGLRQLIASGASYRIDPVRPIRVAAPGEGAEPPAPVIDENAPIVAVVDGGLHARSYTAAEAFRATPFVTNAQADKPHGNSVSSLVIHGHAWNKKSLAASTKLPYRNCSGRPPSERQSAL
;
A
#
# COMPACT_ATOMS: atom_id res chain seq x y z
N MET A 1 39.28 11.28 27.07
CA MET A 1 38.14 10.57 27.69
C MET A 1 36.88 11.12 27.04
N VAL A 2 36.19 10.28 26.28
CA VAL A 2 34.95 10.66 25.58
C VAL A 2 33.81 10.21 26.50
N GLU A 3 32.97 11.14 26.95
CA GLU A 3 31.76 10.80 27.70
C GLU A 3 30.90 9.81 26.90
N PRO A 4 30.39 8.73 27.52
CA PRO A 4 29.47 7.85 26.83
C PRO A 4 28.18 8.63 26.56
N ARG A 5 27.88 8.85 25.28
CA ARG A 5 26.58 9.39 24.85
C ARG A 5 25.49 8.42 25.30
N ASP A 6 24.54 8.91 26.09
CA ASP A 6 23.32 8.19 26.45
C ASP A 6 22.65 7.63 25.20
N GLN A 7 22.59 6.30 25.12
CA GLN A 7 21.80 5.63 24.10
C GLN A 7 20.32 5.85 24.40
N PRO A 8 19.48 6.09 23.40
CA PRO A 8 18.05 6.25 23.62
C PRO A 8 17.47 5.00 24.29
N LEU A 9 16.73 5.20 25.39
CA LEU A 9 16.09 4.18 26.23
C LEU A 9 15.08 3.27 25.50
N LEU A 10 14.69 3.65 24.29
CA LEU A 10 13.77 2.91 23.45
C LEU A 10 14.53 2.34 22.26
N TYR A 11 14.53 1.01 22.12
CA TYR A 11 14.75 0.34 20.85
C TYR A 11 13.39 0.24 20.15
N PRO A 12 12.99 1.20 19.29
CA PRO A 12 11.82 1.00 18.46
C PRO A 12 12.08 -0.23 17.58
N VAL A 13 11.24 -1.25 17.69
CA VAL A 13 11.30 -2.47 16.86
C VAL A 13 11.05 -2.16 15.37
N LEU A 14 10.69 -0.91 15.03
CA LEU A 14 10.62 -0.40 13.67
C LEU A 14 11.14 1.05 13.61
N SER A 15 12.37 1.24 13.12
CA SER A 15 12.82 2.51 12.55
C SER A 15 13.14 2.29 11.06
N LEU A 16 12.15 2.53 10.20
CA LEU A 16 12.36 2.64 8.76
C LEU A 16 11.71 3.92 8.27
N GLN A 17 12.31 5.04 8.61
CA GLN A 17 12.11 6.28 7.88
C GLN A 17 13.49 6.87 7.56
N MET A 18 13.99 6.52 6.37
CA MET A 18 14.84 7.43 5.63
C MET A 18 13.90 8.35 4.87
N ASP A 19 14.02 9.66 5.08
CA ASP A 19 13.43 10.60 4.14
C ASP A 19 14.08 10.37 2.77
N PRO A 20 13.29 10.17 1.70
CA PRO A 20 13.84 10.05 0.36
C PRO A 20 14.49 11.37 -0.03
N ALA A 21 15.80 11.48 0.16
CA ALA A 21 16.58 12.52 -0.46
C ALA A 21 16.64 12.23 -1.96
N LEU A 22 15.81 12.93 -2.74
CA LEU A 22 16.00 13.08 -4.19
C LEU A 22 17.33 13.81 -4.41
N ARG A 23 18.44 13.06 -4.40
CA ARG A 23 19.62 13.49 -5.15
C ARG A 23 19.25 13.28 -6.60
N SER A 24 18.69 14.33 -7.23
CA SER A 24 18.55 14.36 -8.68
C SER A 24 19.94 14.10 -9.25
N PRO A 25 20.15 12.99 -9.99
CA PRO A 25 21.33 12.90 -10.83
C PRO A 25 21.32 14.16 -11.70
N THR A 26 22.47 14.79 -11.89
CA THR A 26 22.65 15.85 -12.89
C THR A 26 22.18 15.31 -14.24
N GLY A 27 20.92 15.57 -14.58
CA GLY A 27 20.24 14.94 -15.69
C GLY A 27 20.75 15.51 -17.00
N ARG A 28 21.71 14.84 -17.63
CA ARG A 28 21.78 14.88 -19.08
C ARG A 28 20.54 14.14 -19.60
N GLY A 29 19.74 14.81 -20.44
CA GLY A 29 18.60 14.17 -21.08
C GLY A 29 19.02 12.92 -21.87
N LYS A 30 18.07 12.03 -22.14
CA LYS A 30 18.32 10.77 -22.88
C LYS A 30 18.94 11.10 -24.24
N GLY A 31 20.20 10.68 -24.42
CA GLY A 31 20.97 10.87 -25.63
C GLY A 31 21.09 9.59 -26.45
N ILE A 32 21.88 9.63 -27.52
CA ILE A 32 22.11 8.48 -28.40
C ILE A 32 22.68 7.26 -27.64
N ASP A 33 23.52 7.49 -26.63
CA ASP A 33 24.13 6.45 -25.79
C ASP A 33 23.11 5.74 -24.90
N SER A 34 21.95 6.36 -24.69
CA SER A 34 20.85 5.71 -24.00
C SER A 34 20.16 4.68 -24.90
N ILE A 35 20.36 4.65 -26.22
CA ILE A 35 19.61 3.72 -27.07
C ILE A 35 20.25 2.34 -27.04
N VAL A 36 19.45 1.31 -26.70
CA VAL A 36 19.89 -0.08 -26.87
C VAL A 36 19.62 -0.52 -28.31
N LYS A 37 20.59 -0.29 -29.19
CA LYS A 37 20.45 -0.43 -30.64
C LYS A 37 20.07 -1.84 -31.07
N GLU A 38 20.57 -2.85 -30.37
CA GLU A 38 20.31 -4.27 -30.65
C GLU A 38 18.85 -4.64 -30.42
N ARG A 39 18.15 -3.90 -29.54
CA ARG A 39 16.75 -4.14 -29.18
C ARG A 39 15.77 -3.24 -29.93
N LEU A 40 16.19 -2.05 -30.36
CA LEU A 40 15.30 -1.00 -30.86
C LEU A 40 14.33 -1.50 -31.93
N GLY A 41 14.82 -2.07 -33.04
CA GLY A 41 13.96 -2.52 -34.15
C GLY A 41 12.94 -3.57 -33.69
N ARG A 42 13.40 -4.58 -32.94
CA ARG A 42 12.51 -5.62 -32.40
C ARG A 42 11.45 -5.03 -31.46
N GLN A 43 11.82 -4.06 -30.62
CA GLN A 43 10.84 -3.43 -29.71
C GLN A 43 9.87 -2.50 -30.44
N GLN A 44 10.28 -1.87 -31.55
CA GLN A 44 9.32 -1.16 -32.39
C GLN A 44 8.22 -2.10 -32.89
N ASP A 45 8.59 -3.27 -33.41
CA ASP A 45 7.63 -4.26 -33.90
C ASP A 45 6.72 -4.79 -32.78
N VAL A 46 7.30 -5.16 -31.63
CA VAL A 46 6.54 -5.68 -30.47
C VAL A 46 5.56 -4.63 -29.96
N LEU A 47 6.03 -3.42 -29.65
CA LEU A 47 5.18 -2.38 -29.07
C LEU A 47 4.15 -1.86 -30.09
N ALA A 48 4.48 -1.83 -31.38
CA ALA A 48 3.52 -1.49 -32.42
C ALA A 48 2.41 -2.54 -32.54
N SER A 49 2.76 -3.83 -32.52
CA SER A 49 1.78 -4.92 -32.50
C SER A 49 0.88 -4.82 -31.28
N GLU A 50 1.46 -4.72 -30.08
CA GLU A 50 0.69 -4.66 -28.83
C GLU A 50 -0.20 -3.41 -28.77
N THR A 51 0.27 -2.26 -29.27
CA THR A 51 -0.55 -1.03 -29.34
C THR A 51 -1.71 -1.21 -30.32
N ARG A 52 -1.49 -1.88 -31.45
CA ARG A 52 -2.53 -2.19 -32.45
C ARG A 52 -3.56 -3.15 -31.85
N ASP A 53 -3.12 -4.21 -31.18
CA ASP A 53 -3.99 -5.18 -30.52
C ASP A 53 -4.87 -4.53 -29.46
N ILE A 54 -4.29 -3.64 -28.64
CA ILE A 54 -5.05 -2.85 -27.63
C ILE A 54 -6.08 -1.96 -28.31
N TYR A 55 -5.73 -1.30 -29.43
CA TYR A 55 -6.65 -0.43 -30.14
C TYR A 55 -7.79 -1.21 -30.82
N GLU A 56 -7.52 -2.39 -31.38
CA GLU A 56 -8.53 -3.26 -31.98
C GLU A 56 -9.56 -3.71 -30.94
N HIS A 57 -9.10 -4.10 -29.74
CA HIS A 57 -9.95 -4.55 -28.63
C HIS A 57 -10.39 -3.41 -27.69
N ARG A 58 -10.32 -2.15 -28.14
CA ARG A 58 -10.58 -0.98 -27.30
C ARG A 58 -11.96 -0.94 -26.66
N THR A 59 -12.95 -1.60 -27.25
CA THR A 59 -14.33 -1.67 -26.74
C THR A 59 -14.45 -2.51 -25.47
N GLU A 60 -13.48 -3.37 -25.19
CA GLU A 60 -13.43 -4.21 -23.99
C GLU A 60 -12.67 -3.55 -22.84
N LEU A 61 -11.97 -2.44 -23.12
CA LEU A 61 -11.19 -1.73 -22.12
C LEU A 61 -12.10 -1.01 -21.14
N PRO A 62 -11.83 -1.13 -19.82
CA PRO A 62 -12.41 -0.23 -18.84
C PRO A 62 -11.98 1.20 -19.16
N THR A 63 -12.95 2.05 -19.48
CA THR A 63 -12.72 3.45 -19.83
C THR A 63 -13.48 4.37 -18.88
N TYR A 64 -12.85 5.48 -18.55
CA TYR A 64 -13.39 6.56 -17.72
C TYR A 64 -13.07 7.88 -18.42
N SER A 65 -14.08 8.63 -18.86
CA SER A 65 -13.93 9.83 -19.69
C SER A 65 -13.03 9.59 -20.94
N GLY A 66 -13.16 8.41 -21.57
CA GLY A 66 -12.36 8.02 -22.74
C GLY A 66 -10.90 7.63 -22.44
N LEU A 67 -10.48 7.66 -21.17
CA LEU A 67 -9.16 7.27 -20.71
C LEU A 67 -9.18 5.83 -20.17
N THR A 68 -8.07 5.12 -20.35
CA THR A 68 -7.86 3.78 -19.80
C THR A 68 -6.47 3.65 -19.17
N HIS A 69 -6.27 2.63 -18.36
CA HIS A 69 -4.98 2.31 -17.77
C HIS A 69 -4.30 1.16 -18.53
N LEU A 70 -3.05 1.37 -18.93
CA LEU A 70 -2.20 0.37 -19.55
C LEU A 70 -0.95 0.11 -18.69
N VAL A 71 -0.38 -1.08 -18.85
CA VAL A 71 0.84 -1.51 -18.19
C VAL A 71 1.99 -1.43 -19.18
N VAL A 72 3.02 -0.72 -18.79
CA VAL A 72 4.32 -0.70 -19.45
C VAL A 72 5.25 -1.55 -18.61
N ARG A 73 5.82 -2.61 -19.19
CA ARG A 73 6.89 -3.39 -18.54
C ARG A 73 8.23 -3.01 -19.14
N MET A 74 9.24 -2.96 -18.28
CA MET A 74 10.62 -2.67 -18.64
C MET A 74 11.42 -3.98 -18.60
N PHE A 75 12.53 -4.03 -19.33
CA PHE A 75 13.50 -5.11 -19.15
C PHE A 75 14.04 -5.15 -17.72
N SER A 76 14.02 -6.34 -17.12
CA SER A 76 14.36 -6.52 -15.71
C SER A 76 15.85 -6.41 -15.44
N GLU A 77 16.65 -6.64 -16.47
CA GLU A 77 18.10 -6.76 -16.40
C GLU A 77 18.78 -5.39 -16.33
N ASP A 78 18.27 -4.40 -17.06
CA ASP A 78 19.00 -3.14 -17.27
C ASP A 78 18.13 -1.88 -17.43
N SER A 79 16.81 -1.99 -17.34
CA SER A 79 15.89 -0.90 -17.72
C SER A 79 15.04 -0.36 -16.56
N LEU A 80 15.29 -0.82 -15.33
CA LEU A 80 14.52 -0.41 -14.13
C LEU A 80 15.07 0.83 -13.41
N ALA A 81 16.18 1.41 -13.88
CA ALA A 81 16.72 2.63 -13.28
C ALA A 81 15.77 3.84 -13.52
N PRO A 82 15.62 4.77 -12.55
CA PRO A 82 14.77 5.96 -12.73
C PRO A 82 15.16 6.84 -13.92
N THR A 83 16.43 6.85 -14.31
CA THR A 83 16.92 7.56 -15.52
C THR A 83 16.44 6.95 -16.83
N HIS A 84 15.81 5.77 -16.77
CA HIS A 84 15.26 5.02 -17.89
C HIS A 84 13.74 4.97 -17.87
N THR A 85 13.10 5.77 -17.00
CA THR A 85 11.64 5.94 -17.02
C THR A 85 11.20 6.35 -18.43
N PRO A 86 10.21 5.68 -19.04
CA PRO A 86 9.82 5.91 -20.43
C PRO A 86 8.86 7.11 -20.59
N ASP A 87 9.22 8.24 -19.99
CA ASP A 87 8.41 9.46 -19.91
C ASP A 87 8.39 10.30 -21.18
N ASP A 88 9.29 10.07 -22.15
CA ASP A 88 9.27 10.75 -23.43
C ASP A 88 8.25 10.09 -24.38
N LEU A 89 8.27 8.75 -24.45
CA LEU A 89 7.30 7.96 -25.23
C LEU A 89 5.90 8.03 -24.62
N PHE A 90 5.75 7.81 -23.30
CA PHE A 90 4.45 7.84 -22.62
C PHE A 90 4.13 9.22 -22.03
N SER A 91 4.20 10.23 -22.91
CA SER A 91 3.94 11.63 -22.60
C SER A 91 2.60 12.10 -23.17
N GLN A 92 2.13 13.25 -22.68
CA GLN A 92 0.88 13.87 -23.17
C GLN A 92 0.94 14.17 -24.67
N ARG A 93 2.15 14.32 -25.24
CA ARG A 93 2.37 14.50 -26.68
C ARG A 93 1.92 13.30 -27.51
N HIS A 94 1.79 12.13 -26.89
CA HIS A 94 1.36 10.89 -27.51
C HIS A 94 0.05 10.37 -26.91
N GLY A 95 -0.73 11.24 -26.26
CA GLY A 95 -2.02 10.88 -25.65
C GLY A 95 -1.90 10.00 -24.41
N CYS A 96 -0.72 9.97 -23.77
CA CYS A 96 -0.43 9.11 -22.62
C CYS A 96 0.10 9.92 -21.43
N ARG A 97 0.15 9.30 -20.26
CA ARG A 97 0.82 9.86 -19.09
C ARG A 97 1.21 8.77 -18.11
N LEU A 98 2.42 8.84 -17.56
CA LEU A 98 2.81 8.01 -16.43
C LEU A 98 2.02 8.37 -15.17
N VAL A 99 1.46 7.36 -14.51
CA VAL A 99 0.57 7.52 -13.36
C VAL A 99 1.23 7.09 -12.07
N ALA A 100 1.75 5.87 -12.06
CA ALA A 100 2.32 5.21 -10.88
C ALA A 100 3.36 4.14 -11.30
N PRO A 101 4.39 3.88 -10.47
CA PRO A 101 5.28 2.76 -10.68
C PRO A 101 4.58 1.42 -10.42
N LEU A 102 5.02 0.37 -11.12
CA LEU A 102 4.62 -1.01 -10.92
C LEU A 102 5.87 -1.90 -10.75
N PRO A 103 5.75 -3.07 -10.10
CA PRO A 103 6.83 -4.05 -10.15
C PRO A 103 7.18 -4.39 -11.61
N GLY A 104 8.42 -4.10 -12.01
CA GLY A 104 8.90 -4.33 -13.37
C GLY A 104 8.46 -3.27 -14.40
N GLY A 105 7.93 -2.12 -13.99
CA GLY A 105 7.60 -1.04 -14.95
C GLY A 105 6.67 0.03 -14.40
N TYR A 106 5.69 0.45 -15.19
CA TYR A 106 4.85 1.61 -14.90
C TYR A 106 3.41 1.41 -15.34
N LEU A 107 2.48 2.02 -14.60
CA LEU A 107 1.11 2.23 -15.01
C LEU A 107 1.04 3.55 -15.78
N ILE A 108 0.45 3.52 -16.97
CA ILE A 108 0.14 4.71 -17.76
C ILE A 108 -1.37 4.89 -17.90
N GLU A 109 -1.79 6.15 -17.95
CA GLU A 109 -3.11 6.57 -18.40
C GLU A 109 -2.99 6.90 -19.89
N ALA A 110 -3.89 6.37 -20.72
CA ALA A 110 -3.88 6.55 -22.16
C ALA A 110 -5.28 6.92 -22.66
N GLU A 111 -5.35 7.90 -23.55
CA GLU A 111 -6.60 8.28 -24.22
C GLU A 111 -6.84 7.32 -25.39
N VAL A 112 -7.96 6.60 -25.34
CA VAL A 112 -8.21 5.48 -26.26
C VAL A 112 -8.23 5.93 -27.72
N LYS A 113 -8.79 7.10 -28.01
CA LYS A 113 -8.81 7.67 -29.37
C LYS A 113 -7.43 8.14 -29.86
N GLU A 114 -6.47 8.37 -28.96
CA GLU A 114 -5.11 8.81 -29.30
C GLU A 114 -4.12 7.63 -29.39
N LEU A 115 -4.54 6.39 -29.14
CA LEU A 115 -3.67 5.21 -29.33
C LEU A 115 -3.04 5.12 -30.75
N PRO A 116 -3.73 5.49 -31.86
CA PRO A 116 -3.10 5.56 -33.17
C PRO A 116 -1.94 6.58 -33.25
N ARG A 117 -1.96 7.61 -32.40
CA ARG A 117 -0.86 8.59 -32.30
C ARG A 117 0.34 8.02 -31.56
N LEU A 118 0.12 7.25 -30.50
CA LEU A 118 1.18 6.49 -29.84
C LEU A 118 1.80 5.47 -30.80
N LEU A 119 0.98 4.74 -31.56
CA LEU A 119 1.44 3.78 -32.55
C LEU A 119 2.39 4.43 -33.58
N ARG A 120 2.00 5.58 -34.15
CA ARG A 120 2.87 6.33 -35.07
C ARG A 120 4.19 6.76 -34.44
N ALA A 121 4.19 7.11 -33.15
CA ALA A 121 5.42 7.48 -32.44
C ALA A 121 6.35 6.29 -32.19
N ILE A 122 5.80 5.07 -32.10
CA ILE A 122 6.57 3.83 -31.99
C ILE A 122 7.15 3.42 -33.35
N GLU A 123 6.33 3.47 -34.40
CA GLU A 123 6.72 3.10 -35.78
C GLU A 123 7.73 4.11 -36.37
N HIS A 124 7.56 5.39 -36.08
CA HIS A 124 8.37 6.48 -36.62
C HIS A 124 8.88 7.41 -35.49
N PRO A 125 9.79 6.93 -34.62
CA PRO A 125 10.21 7.66 -33.44
C PRO A 125 11.09 8.86 -33.79
N ILE A 126 10.64 10.05 -33.38
CA ILE A 126 11.36 11.30 -33.57
C ILE A 126 12.22 11.59 -32.32
N GLY A 127 13.54 11.56 -32.51
CA GLY A 127 14.51 11.91 -31.47
C GLY A 127 15.00 10.74 -30.63
N TYR A 128 16.20 10.91 -30.05
CA TYR A 128 16.89 9.84 -29.33
C TYR A 128 16.19 9.43 -28.02
N ALA A 129 15.48 10.35 -27.37
CA ALA A 129 14.79 10.06 -26.13
C ALA A 129 13.66 9.04 -26.30
N VAL A 130 12.84 9.21 -27.35
CA VAL A 130 11.76 8.26 -27.70
C VAL A 130 12.34 6.91 -28.13
N GLN A 131 13.41 6.91 -28.91
CA GLN A 131 14.10 5.66 -29.30
C GLN A 131 14.71 4.95 -28.08
N ALA A 132 15.27 5.70 -27.13
CA ALA A 132 15.79 5.16 -25.89
C ALA A 132 14.70 4.51 -25.03
N ASP A 133 13.51 5.12 -24.97
CA ASP A 133 12.34 4.56 -24.29
C ASP A 133 11.87 3.27 -24.94
N ILE A 134 11.65 3.28 -26.26
CA ILE A 134 11.24 2.10 -27.03
C ILE A 134 12.21 0.94 -26.80
N SER A 135 13.52 1.19 -26.84
CA SER A 135 14.54 0.14 -26.67
C SER A 135 14.55 -0.52 -25.28
N ARG A 136 13.91 0.10 -24.28
CA ARG A 136 13.90 -0.34 -22.86
C ARG A 136 12.58 -0.86 -22.35
N VAL A 137 11.50 -0.54 -23.04
CA VAL A 137 10.19 -1.12 -22.78
C VAL A 137 10.18 -2.52 -23.37
N SER A 138 9.79 -3.52 -22.58
CA SER A 138 9.73 -4.92 -22.99
C SER A 138 8.35 -5.32 -23.51
N SER A 139 7.29 -4.68 -23.00
CA SER A 139 5.91 -4.92 -23.43
C SER A 139 4.99 -3.78 -23.00
N LEU A 140 3.97 -3.52 -23.80
CA LEU A 140 2.79 -2.73 -23.50
C LEU A 140 1.57 -3.66 -23.42
N GLY A 141 0.73 -3.50 -22.41
CA GLY A 141 -0.45 -4.34 -22.26
C GLY A 141 -1.59 -3.64 -21.53
N GLN A 142 -2.77 -4.26 -21.57
CA GLN A 142 -3.90 -3.80 -20.77
C GLN A 142 -3.60 -3.95 -19.28
N PHE A 143 -4.07 -3.01 -18.46
CA PHE A 143 -4.11 -3.24 -17.02
C PHE A 143 -5.25 -4.19 -16.71
N ASP A 144 -4.91 -5.47 -16.60
CA ASP A 144 -5.83 -6.61 -16.54
C ASP A 144 -6.18 -7.04 -15.09
N ALA A 145 -7.02 -8.06 -14.96
CA ALA A 145 -7.36 -8.63 -13.67
C ALA A 145 -6.11 -9.15 -12.94
N LYS A 146 -5.22 -9.87 -13.63
CA LYS A 146 -4.00 -10.44 -13.03
C LYS A 146 -3.13 -9.37 -12.38
N SER A 147 -3.00 -8.20 -13.02
CA SER A 147 -2.27 -7.05 -12.50
C SER A 147 -2.92 -6.47 -11.23
N ARG A 148 -4.26 -6.33 -11.22
CA ARG A 148 -5.03 -5.87 -10.03
C ARG A 148 -4.95 -6.83 -8.85
N LEU A 149 -4.91 -8.14 -9.12
CA LEU A 149 -4.83 -9.20 -8.10
C LEU A 149 -3.40 -9.55 -7.67
N ARG A 150 -2.39 -8.91 -8.28
CA ARG A 150 -0.95 -9.13 -8.03
C ARG A 150 -0.50 -10.57 -8.29
N GLY A 151 -1.00 -11.16 -9.37
CA GLY A 151 -0.65 -12.51 -9.78
C GLY A 151 -1.41 -13.63 -9.04
N ARG A 152 -2.19 -13.31 -8.01
CA ARG A 152 -3.08 -14.29 -7.35
C ARG A 152 -4.25 -14.64 -8.25
N SER A 153 -4.73 -15.87 -8.12
CA SER A 153 -5.98 -16.25 -8.76
C SER A 153 -7.18 -15.60 -8.06
N PHE A 154 -8.30 -15.47 -8.78
CA PHE A 154 -9.54 -14.95 -8.21
C PHE A 154 -9.99 -15.74 -6.95
N ASN A 155 -9.96 -17.07 -7.02
CA ASN A 155 -10.39 -17.93 -5.91
C ASN A 155 -9.43 -17.84 -4.71
N GLU A 156 -8.12 -17.75 -4.95
CA GLU A 156 -7.12 -17.56 -3.90
C GLU A 156 -7.31 -16.21 -3.18
N LEU A 157 -7.57 -15.13 -3.93
CA LEU A 157 -7.87 -13.84 -3.33
C LEU A 157 -9.14 -13.89 -2.47
N TRP A 158 -10.21 -14.49 -2.99
CA TRP A 158 -11.46 -14.64 -2.24
C TRP A 158 -11.26 -15.44 -0.96
N ASN A 159 -10.62 -16.61 -1.08
CA ASN A 159 -10.45 -17.57 0.01
C ASN A 159 -9.54 -17.04 1.13
N SER A 160 -8.58 -16.17 0.80
CA SER A 160 -7.64 -15.59 1.77
C SER A 160 -8.19 -14.39 2.55
N ALA A 161 -9.33 -13.82 2.14
CA ALA A 161 -9.99 -12.74 2.86
C ALA A 161 -10.75 -13.26 4.10
N PRO A 162 -10.64 -12.58 5.25
CA PRO A 162 -11.38 -12.96 6.45
C PRO A 162 -12.88 -12.78 6.22
N GLU A 163 -13.63 -13.73 6.76
CA GLU A 163 -15.09 -13.69 6.78
C GLU A 163 -15.58 -12.69 7.83
N ASP A 164 -16.71 -12.08 7.52
CA ASP A 164 -17.44 -11.11 8.32
C ASP A 164 -18.93 -11.40 8.08
N ASP A 165 -19.82 -10.95 8.97
CA ASP A 165 -21.21 -11.42 9.01
C ASP A 165 -21.95 -11.34 7.64
N ASP A 166 -21.64 -10.31 6.84
CA ASP A 166 -22.25 -10.07 5.53
C ASP A 166 -21.26 -10.20 4.34
N GLY A 167 -20.18 -10.98 4.47
CA GLY A 167 -19.26 -11.23 3.36
C GLY A 167 -17.80 -11.39 3.74
N ARG A 168 -16.90 -10.89 2.89
CA ARG A 168 -15.45 -10.93 3.13
C ARG A 168 -14.81 -9.57 3.04
N LEU A 169 -13.77 -9.35 3.84
CA LEU A 169 -13.13 -8.05 3.96
C LEU A 169 -11.92 -7.89 3.04
N PHE A 170 -11.94 -6.81 2.26
CA PHE A 170 -10.87 -6.45 1.34
C PHE A 170 -10.43 -5.01 1.55
N VAL A 171 -9.16 -4.74 1.26
CA VAL A 171 -8.66 -3.39 1.05
C VAL A 171 -8.67 -3.13 -0.45
N VAL A 172 -9.37 -2.09 -0.88
CA VAL A 172 -9.50 -1.67 -2.27
C VAL A 172 -8.84 -0.32 -2.44
N TRP A 173 -7.93 -0.24 -3.42
CA TRP A 173 -7.35 1.01 -3.90
C TRP A 173 -8.05 1.41 -5.19
N LEU A 174 -8.47 2.66 -5.28
CA LEU A 174 -9.11 3.19 -6.48
C LEU A 174 -8.10 3.35 -7.62
N ALA A 175 -8.58 3.21 -8.87
CA ALA A 175 -7.79 3.41 -10.06
C ALA A 175 -7.23 4.84 -10.10
N PRO A 176 -5.91 5.07 -10.17
CA PRO A 176 -5.29 6.38 -9.93
C PRO A 176 -5.31 7.31 -11.16
N PHE A 177 -6.49 7.62 -11.72
CA PHE A 177 -6.57 8.55 -12.85
C PHE A 177 -6.04 9.94 -12.45
N ARG A 178 -5.40 10.65 -13.39
CA ARG A 178 -4.93 12.03 -13.22
C ARG A 178 -5.94 13.03 -13.71
N ASP A 179 -6.65 12.70 -14.79
CA ASP A 179 -7.73 13.50 -15.35
C ASP A 179 -8.89 13.70 -14.36
N ARG A 180 -9.51 14.89 -14.39
CA ARG A 180 -10.56 15.27 -13.44
C ARG A 180 -11.88 14.55 -13.71
N ASP A 181 -12.25 14.40 -14.97
CA ASP A 181 -13.53 13.84 -15.36
C ASP A 181 -13.48 12.31 -15.22
N ALA A 182 -12.36 11.68 -15.59
CA ALA A 182 -12.12 10.27 -15.30
C ALA A 182 -12.18 9.96 -13.79
N LYS A 183 -11.62 10.84 -12.93
CA LYS A 183 -11.77 10.70 -11.48
C LYS A 183 -13.22 10.76 -11.03
N ALA A 184 -14.02 11.67 -11.59
CA ALA A 184 -15.43 11.80 -11.23
C ALA A 184 -16.22 10.55 -11.60
N GLU A 185 -16.00 9.98 -12.78
CA GLU A 185 -16.67 8.75 -13.21
C GLU A 185 -16.25 7.52 -12.38
N VAL A 186 -14.98 7.42 -11.97
CA VAL A 186 -14.54 6.37 -11.04
C VAL A 186 -15.30 6.47 -9.71
N LEU A 187 -15.45 7.69 -9.18
CA LEU A 187 -16.20 7.92 -7.94
C LEU A 187 -17.68 7.55 -8.09
N GLU A 188 -18.31 7.90 -9.22
CA GLU A 188 -19.68 7.51 -9.53
C GLU A 188 -19.81 5.98 -9.59
N ARG A 189 -18.87 5.30 -10.26
CA ARG A 189 -18.86 3.83 -10.34
C ARG A 189 -18.76 3.18 -8.96
N ILE A 190 -17.90 3.68 -8.08
CA ILE A 190 -17.77 3.17 -6.71
C ILE A 190 -19.04 3.44 -5.89
N GLN A 191 -19.64 4.62 -6.06
CA GLN A 191 -20.92 4.95 -5.42
C GLN A 191 -22.04 4.01 -5.87
N ARG A 192 -22.08 3.66 -7.16
CA ARG A 192 -23.02 2.70 -7.73
C ARG A 192 -22.86 1.32 -7.09
N PHE A 193 -21.62 0.82 -6.98
CA PHE A 193 -21.36 -0.44 -6.28
C PHE A 193 -21.79 -0.44 -4.81
N ALA A 194 -21.66 0.70 -4.13
CA ALA A 194 -22.14 0.85 -2.77
C ALA A 194 -23.68 0.82 -2.70
N ASN A 195 -24.36 1.53 -3.61
CA ASN A 195 -25.82 1.58 -3.67
C ASN A 195 -26.44 0.22 -4.02
N GLU A 196 -25.81 -0.52 -4.93
CA GLU A 196 -26.20 -1.88 -5.35
C GLU A 196 -25.79 -2.97 -4.34
N ARG A 197 -25.16 -2.57 -3.21
CA ARG A 197 -24.64 -3.47 -2.16
C ARG A 197 -23.62 -4.49 -2.67
N LEU A 198 -22.96 -4.26 -3.80
CA LEU A 198 -21.87 -5.09 -4.31
C LEU A 198 -20.57 -4.86 -3.55
N VAL A 199 -20.39 -3.64 -3.03
CA VAL A 199 -19.27 -3.25 -2.17
C VAL A 199 -19.82 -2.47 -0.99
N MET A 200 -19.80 -3.05 0.20
CA MET A 200 -20.34 -2.44 1.41
C MET A 200 -19.24 -1.73 2.20
N PRO A 201 -19.53 -0.56 2.79
CA PRO A 201 -18.56 0.14 3.62
C PRO A 201 -18.28 -0.63 4.91
N THR A 202 -17.08 -0.44 5.43
CA THR A 202 -16.79 -0.70 6.85
C THR A 202 -16.86 0.62 7.60
N PHE A 203 -17.14 0.54 8.89
CA PHE A 203 -17.15 1.70 9.77
C PHE A 203 -16.05 1.52 10.81
N THR A 204 -15.26 2.58 11.03
CA THR A 204 -14.43 2.63 12.23
C THR A 204 -15.37 2.91 13.39
N SER A 205 -15.83 1.87 14.08
CA SER A 205 -16.72 2.01 15.22
C SER A 205 -15.99 2.77 16.32
N VAL A 206 -16.43 3.99 16.62
CA VAL A 206 -16.26 4.54 17.98
C VAL A 206 -17.55 4.16 18.69
N ARG A 207 -17.50 3.17 19.58
CA ARG A 207 -18.63 2.87 20.48
C ARG A 207 -18.68 4.00 21.51
N LEU A 208 -19.58 4.95 21.32
CA LEU A 208 -19.92 5.94 22.34
C LEU A 208 -21.21 5.47 23.00
N THR A 209 -21.11 4.94 24.22
CA THR A 209 -22.27 4.78 25.10
C THR A 209 -22.48 6.11 25.82
N LEU A 210 -23.43 6.94 25.35
CA LEU A 210 -23.93 8.05 26.14
C LEU A 210 -24.82 7.47 27.24
N GLY A 211 -24.33 7.45 28.47
CA GLY A 211 -25.11 7.03 29.63
C GLY A 211 -25.89 8.20 30.21
N THR A 212 -27.21 8.18 30.04
CA THR A 212 -28.14 8.69 31.06
C THR A 212 -29.41 7.86 31.02
N SER A 213 -29.72 7.24 32.17
CA SER A 213 -30.94 6.52 32.55
C SER A 213 -30.92 5.00 32.36
N GLU A 214 -31.11 4.34 33.49
CA GLU A 214 -31.36 2.92 33.65
C GLU A 214 -32.68 2.56 32.95
N GLU A 215 -32.58 1.78 31.88
CA GLU A 215 -33.53 0.79 31.37
C GLU A 215 -33.42 0.75 29.83
N SER A 216 -32.82 -0.34 29.35
CA SER A 216 -32.93 -0.80 27.96
C SER A 216 -32.40 0.14 26.87
N GLU A 217 -31.09 0.32 26.73
CA GLU A 217 -30.54 0.78 25.44
C GLU A 217 -29.36 -0.09 25.01
N GLU A 218 -29.60 -0.89 23.96
CA GLU A 218 -28.54 -1.51 23.17
C GLU A 218 -27.54 -0.44 22.72
N PRO A 219 -26.23 -0.73 22.69
CA PRO A 219 -25.23 0.22 22.23
C PRO A 219 -25.51 0.67 20.79
N ARG A 220 -26.09 1.86 20.64
CA ARG A 220 -26.33 2.47 19.33
C ARG A 220 -25.00 2.91 18.73
N SER A 221 -24.53 2.17 17.73
CA SER A 221 -23.44 2.62 16.88
C SER A 221 -23.89 3.85 16.09
N LEU A 222 -23.42 5.04 16.46
CA LEU A 222 -23.61 6.26 15.67
C LEU A 222 -22.69 6.21 14.44
N THR A 223 -22.96 5.31 13.51
CA THR A 223 -22.26 5.24 12.23
C THR A 223 -22.88 6.24 11.27
N THR A 224 -22.26 7.40 11.13
CA THR A 224 -22.70 8.34 10.08
C THR A 224 -22.22 7.85 8.71
N PRO A 225 -23.05 7.89 7.65
CA PRO A 225 -22.63 7.51 6.30
C PRO A 225 -21.38 8.25 5.81
N ARG A 226 -21.18 9.50 6.27
CA ARG A 226 -20.01 10.34 5.98
C ARG A 226 -18.70 9.84 6.60
N GLN A 227 -18.78 9.01 7.65
CA GLN A 227 -17.64 8.39 8.32
C GLN A 227 -17.32 6.99 7.79
N SER A 228 -18.09 6.47 6.85
CA SER A 228 -17.82 5.18 6.21
C SER A 228 -16.45 5.16 5.52
N SER A 229 -15.85 3.97 5.44
CA SER A 229 -14.56 3.77 4.76
C SER A 229 -14.59 4.21 3.30
N ILE A 230 -15.71 3.95 2.60
CA ILE A 230 -15.92 4.35 1.21
C ILE A 230 -16.01 5.88 1.11
N ALA A 231 -16.81 6.55 1.94
CA ALA A 231 -16.92 8.01 1.90
C ALA A 231 -15.58 8.71 2.21
N ARG A 232 -14.78 8.16 3.13
CA ARG A 232 -13.41 8.65 3.38
C ARG A 232 -12.53 8.47 2.15
N ALA A 233 -12.47 7.26 1.58
CA ALA A 233 -11.67 6.98 0.40
C ALA A 233 -12.06 7.85 -0.81
N MET A 234 -13.36 8.10 -1.02
CA MET A 234 -13.84 9.00 -2.07
C MET A 234 -13.38 10.44 -1.85
N ARG A 235 -13.38 10.93 -0.60
CA ARG A 235 -12.88 12.27 -0.25
C ARG A 235 -11.38 12.37 -0.47
N ASP A 236 -10.62 11.39 0.01
CA ASP A 236 -9.17 11.34 -0.15
C ASP A 236 -8.79 11.27 -1.64
N TYR A 237 -9.51 10.49 -2.44
CA TYR A 237 -9.30 10.39 -3.87
C TYR A 237 -9.56 11.70 -4.61
N ARG A 238 -10.62 12.45 -4.25
CA ARG A 238 -10.86 13.79 -4.82
C ARG A 238 -9.72 14.76 -4.52
N ASN A 239 -9.20 14.71 -3.29
CA ASN A 239 -8.20 15.67 -2.83
C ASN A 239 -6.78 15.34 -3.30
N THR A 240 -6.43 14.05 -3.37
CA THR A 240 -5.04 13.59 -3.58
C THR A 240 -4.83 12.78 -4.86
N GLY A 241 -5.92 12.30 -5.48
CA GLY A 241 -5.85 11.30 -6.56
C GLY A 241 -5.60 9.87 -6.07
N VAL A 242 -5.54 9.65 -4.74
CA VAL A 242 -5.35 8.33 -4.14
C VAL A 242 -6.48 8.06 -3.15
N GLY A 243 -7.18 6.95 -3.34
CA GLY A 243 -8.28 6.52 -2.47
C GLY A 243 -8.09 5.07 -2.06
N ARG A 244 -8.21 4.78 -0.77
CA ARG A 244 -8.15 3.42 -0.23
C ARG A 244 -9.23 3.21 0.81
N ALA A 245 -10.01 2.14 0.67
CA ALA A 245 -11.03 1.75 1.64
C ALA A 245 -10.86 0.29 2.05
N ALA A 246 -11.08 0.01 3.34
CA ALA A 246 -11.45 -1.34 3.77
C ALA A 246 -12.95 -1.51 3.51
N VAL A 247 -13.33 -2.51 2.72
CA VAL A 247 -14.72 -2.75 2.30
C VAL A 247 -15.09 -4.19 2.52
N ARG A 248 -16.38 -4.44 2.68
CA ARG A 248 -16.95 -5.77 2.72
C ARG A 248 -17.56 -6.08 1.36
N ILE A 249 -17.21 -7.23 0.79
CA ILE A 249 -17.77 -7.70 -0.46
C ILE A 249 -18.65 -8.92 -0.15
N PRO A 250 -19.97 -8.88 -0.40
CA PRO A 250 -20.88 -9.93 0.07
C PRO A 250 -20.68 -11.27 -0.64
N ASN A 251 -20.34 -11.25 -1.93
CA ASN A 251 -20.23 -12.45 -2.74
C ASN A 251 -19.17 -12.33 -3.84
N LYS A 252 -18.83 -13.47 -4.44
CA LYS A 252 -17.84 -13.55 -5.53
C LYS A 252 -18.23 -12.71 -6.74
N GLU A 253 -19.53 -12.52 -7.01
CA GLU A 253 -19.98 -11.74 -8.15
C GLU A 253 -19.67 -10.25 -7.97
N GLY A 254 -19.92 -9.68 -6.79
CA GLY A 254 -19.51 -8.32 -6.47
C GLY A 254 -18.00 -8.09 -6.62
N LEU A 255 -17.17 -9.06 -6.21
CA LEU A 255 -15.73 -9.00 -6.42
C LEU A 255 -15.38 -9.04 -7.92
N ARG A 256 -16.03 -9.92 -8.70
CA ARG A 256 -15.82 -10.03 -10.15
C ARG A 256 -16.15 -8.73 -10.87
N GLN A 257 -17.29 -8.12 -10.55
CA GLN A 257 -17.70 -6.84 -11.14
C GLN A 257 -16.77 -5.70 -10.75
N LEU A 258 -16.32 -5.65 -9.49
CA LEU A 258 -15.35 -4.65 -9.05
C LEU A 258 -14.02 -4.76 -9.80
N ILE A 259 -13.52 -5.98 -10.03
CA ILE A 259 -12.29 -6.23 -10.82
C ILE A 259 -12.50 -5.83 -12.28
N ALA A 260 -13.59 -6.31 -12.90
CA ALA A 260 -13.88 -6.08 -14.32
C ALA A 260 -14.14 -4.61 -14.64
N SER A 261 -14.69 -3.83 -13.69
CA SER A 261 -14.99 -2.41 -13.90
C SER A 261 -13.76 -1.54 -14.14
N GLY A 262 -12.57 -1.98 -13.75
CA GLY A 262 -11.37 -1.15 -13.80
C GLY A 262 -11.37 0.05 -12.85
N ALA A 263 -12.39 0.22 -11.98
CA ALA A 263 -12.42 1.27 -10.95
C ALA A 263 -11.41 1.03 -9.81
N SER A 264 -10.87 -0.21 -9.72
CA SER A 264 -9.86 -0.59 -8.75
C SER A 264 -8.48 -0.69 -9.41
N TYR A 265 -7.47 -0.20 -8.69
CA TYR A 265 -6.06 -0.39 -9.01
C TYR A 265 -5.52 -1.67 -8.37
N ARG A 266 -5.92 -1.94 -7.13
CA ARG A 266 -5.39 -3.04 -6.34
C ARG A 266 -6.48 -3.50 -5.40
N ILE A 267 -6.55 -4.82 -5.21
CA ILE A 267 -7.42 -5.45 -4.21
C ILE A 267 -6.58 -6.44 -3.42
N ASP A 268 -6.64 -6.33 -2.09
CA ASP A 268 -6.02 -7.27 -1.16
C ASP A 268 -7.02 -7.75 -0.12
N PRO A 269 -6.88 -8.98 0.39
CA PRO A 269 -7.59 -9.39 1.59
C PRO A 269 -7.13 -8.52 2.77
N VAL A 270 -8.05 -8.17 3.66
CA VAL A 270 -7.66 -7.59 4.96
C VAL A 270 -6.84 -8.63 5.72
N ARG A 271 -5.68 -8.23 6.22
CA ARG A 271 -4.87 -9.11 7.08
C ARG A 271 -5.32 -8.91 8.53
N PRO A 272 -5.83 -9.95 9.22
CA PRO A 272 -6.15 -9.83 10.62
C PRO A 272 -4.87 -9.56 11.40
N ILE A 273 -4.86 -8.49 12.18
CA ILE A 273 -3.81 -8.27 13.17
C ILE A 273 -4.15 -9.20 14.33
N ARG A 274 -3.38 -10.27 14.48
CA ARG A 274 -3.43 -11.09 15.69
C ARG A 274 -2.59 -10.37 16.74
N VAL A 275 -3.20 -10.02 17.86
CA VAL A 275 -2.45 -9.58 19.04
C VAL A 275 -1.51 -10.72 19.38
N ALA A 276 -0.20 -10.46 19.33
CA ALA A 276 0.77 -11.42 19.85
C ALA A 276 0.41 -11.62 21.33
N ALA A 277 0.24 -12.88 21.74
CA ALA A 277 0.05 -13.18 23.15
C ALA A 277 1.14 -12.45 23.95
N PRO A 278 0.82 -11.85 25.12
CA PRO A 278 1.83 -11.21 25.94
C PRO A 278 2.99 -12.19 26.14
N GLY A 279 4.22 -11.72 25.90
CA GLY A 279 5.40 -12.57 25.95
C GLY A 279 5.55 -13.21 27.33
N GLU A 280 6.08 -14.43 27.38
CA GLU A 280 6.42 -15.08 28.65
C GLU A 280 7.59 -14.35 29.32
N GLY A 281 7.32 -13.74 30.47
CA GLY A 281 8.30 -13.00 31.25
C GLY A 281 7.72 -12.59 32.60
N ALA A 282 8.62 -12.40 33.58
CA ALA A 282 8.21 -11.81 34.85
C ALA A 282 7.76 -10.36 34.60
N GLU A 283 6.67 -9.96 35.25
CA GLU A 283 6.25 -8.56 35.26
C GLU A 283 7.43 -7.70 35.77
N PRO A 284 7.72 -6.56 35.14
CA PRO A 284 8.78 -5.67 35.62
C PRO A 284 8.48 -5.22 37.05
N PRO A 285 9.51 -4.98 37.89
CA PRO A 285 9.30 -4.45 39.24
C PRO A 285 8.61 -3.09 39.18
N ALA A 286 8.04 -2.64 40.30
CA ALA A 286 7.37 -1.34 40.38
C ALA A 286 8.26 -0.21 39.83
N PRO A 287 7.70 0.73 39.06
CA PRO A 287 8.48 1.78 38.42
C PRO A 287 9.10 2.72 39.45
N VAL A 288 10.34 3.14 39.19
CA VAL A 288 10.96 4.29 39.84
C VAL A 288 10.77 5.47 38.90
N ILE A 289 9.99 6.46 39.33
CA ILE A 289 9.63 7.63 38.51
C ILE A 289 10.50 8.81 38.93
N ASP A 290 11.21 9.39 37.96
CA ASP A 290 11.94 10.65 38.13
C ASP A 290 10.94 11.81 38.19
N GLU A 291 11.19 12.81 39.05
CA GLU A 291 10.39 14.03 39.15
C GLU A 291 10.33 14.82 37.83
N ASN A 292 11.32 14.65 36.95
CA ASN A 292 11.36 15.26 35.63
C ASN A 292 10.78 14.38 34.51
N ALA A 293 10.18 13.23 34.85
CA ALA A 293 9.60 12.33 33.85
C ALA A 293 8.42 13.00 33.10
N PRO A 294 8.31 12.79 31.77
CA PRO A 294 7.21 13.35 31.00
C PRO A 294 5.87 12.75 31.43
N ILE A 295 4.85 13.59 31.58
CA ILE A 295 3.49 13.16 31.86
C ILE A 295 2.82 12.75 30.54
N VAL A 296 2.37 11.50 30.46
CA VAL A 296 1.64 10.96 29.30
C VAL A 296 0.18 10.75 29.68
N ALA A 297 -0.74 11.39 28.96
CA ALA A 297 -2.17 11.18 29.14
C ALA A 297 -2.60 9.90 28.41
N VAL A 298 -3.14 8.94 29.16
CA VAL A 298 -3.73 7.70 28.61
C VAL A 298 -5.25 7.77 28.79
N VAL A 299 -5.99 7.69 27.69
CA VAL A 299 -7.46 7.62 27.68
C VAL A 299 -7.86 6.21 27.27
N ASP A 300 -8.07 5.34 28.26
CA ASP A 300 -8.40 3.92 28.09
C ASP A 300 -9.20 3.43 29.31
N GLY A 301 -9.27 2.11 29.55
CA GLY A 301 -9.87 1.50 30.75
C GLY A 301 -9.18 1.81 32.07
N GLY A 302 -8.26 2.78 32.10
CA GLY A 302 -7.63 3.33 33.30
C GLY A 302 -6.44 2.53 33.84
N LEU A 303 -5.74 3.14 34.79
CA LEU A 303 -4.68 2.52 35.56
C LEU A 303 -5.25 1.99 36.88
N HIS A 304 -5.32 0.66 37.01
CA HIS A 304 -5.91 -0.03 38.16
C HIS A 304 -4.95 -0.99 38.85
N ALA A 305 -3.85 -1.36 38.20
CA ALA A 305 -2.80 -2.16 38.81
C ALA A 305 -2.05 -1.34 39.87
N ARG A 306 -2.07 -1.83 41.11
CA ARG A 306 -1.43 -1.18 42.28
C ARG A 306 0.08 -1.01 42.11
N SER A 307 0.72 -1.86 41.31
CA SER A 307 2.15 -1.76 40.98
C SER A 307 2.51 -0.44 40.30
N TYR A 308 1.56 0.23 39.65
CA TYR A 308 1.77 1.48 38.92
C TYR A 308 1.27 2.73 39.65
N THR A 309 0.79 2.62 40.88
CA THR A 309 0.25 3.77 41.63
C THR A 309 1.28 4.90 41.78
N ALA A 310 2.57 4.58 41.91
CA ALA A 310 3.64 5.57 41.98
C ALA A 310 3.84 6.38 40.67
N ALA A 311 3.31 5.89 39.54
CA ALA A 311 3.40 6.54 38.23
C ALA A 311 2.15 7.35 37.87
N GLU A 312 1.14 7.39 38.74
CA GLU A 312 -0.07 8.17 38.51
C GLU A 312 0.17 9.64 38.88
N ALA A 313 0.41 10.47 37.87
CA ALA A 313 0.54 11.92 38.07
C ALA A 313 -0.83 12.59 38.31
N PHE A 314 -1.88 12.12 37.63
CA PHE A 314 -3.23 12.69 37.70
C PHE A 314 -4.28 11.69 37.22
N ARG A 315 -5.45 11.67 37.87
CA ARG A 315 -6.61 10.87 37.47
C ARG A 315 -7.79 11.76 37.15
N ALA A 316 -8.18 11.78 35.87
CA ALA A 316 -9.37 12.46 35.42
C ALA A 316 -10.64 11.73 35.88
N THR A 317 -11.76 12.46 35.95
CA THR A 317 -13.09 11.85 36.16
C THR A 317 -13.38 10.85 35.04
N PRO A 318 -13.70 9.57 35.36
CA PRO A 318 -13.95 8.56 34.34
C PRO A 318 -15.13 8.92 33.44
N PHE A 319 -14.99 8.67 32.13
CA PHE A 319 -16.07 8.82 31.15
C PHE A 319 -17.12 7.70 31.24
N VAL A 320 -16.74 6.55 31.82
CA VAL A 320 -17.58 5.35 31.99
C VAL A 320 -17.40 4.79 33.39
N THR A 321 -18.33 3.96 33.84
CA THR A 321 -18.23 3.33 35.17
C THR A 321 -17.09 2.32 35.24
N ASN A 322 -16.60 2.05 36.45
CA ASN A 322 -15.56 1.03 36.70
C ASN A 322 -15.96 -0.40 36.28
N ALA A 323 -17.26 -0.68 36.13
CA ALA A 323 -17.76 -1.96 35.65
C ALA A 323 -17.66 -2.10 34.11
N GLN A 324 -17.63 -0.98 33.40
CA GLN A 324 -17.57 -0.91 31.94
C GLN A 324 -16.15 -0.66 31.40
N ALA A 325 -15.26 -0.13 32.23
CA ALA A 325 -13.87 0.11 31.86
C ALA A 325 -13.11 -1.20 31.58
N ASP A 326 -12.43 -1.29 30.44
CA ASP A 326 -11.53 -2.40 30.10
C ASP A 326 -10.20 -2.27 30.88
N LYS A 327 -10.27 -2.55 32.18
CA LYS A 327 -9.13 -2.45 33.09
C LYS A 327 -7.93 -3.29 32.63
N PRO A 328 -8.10 -4.53 32.12
CA PRO A 328 -6.99 -5.29 31.56
C PRO A 328 -6.28 -4.56 30.41
N HIS A 329 -7.04 -4.00 29.46
CA HIS A 329 -6.45 -3.25 28.36
C HIS A 329 -5.80 -1.94 28.82
N GLY A 330 -6.48 -1.18 29.69
CA GLY A 330 -5.95 0.07 30.26
C GLY A 330 -4.65 -0.13 31.04
N ASN A 331 -4.56 -1.19 31.85
CA ASN A 331 -3.31 -1.57 32.51
C ASN A 331 -2.22 -1.97 31.52
N SER A 332 -2.57 -2.65 30.41
CA SER A 332 -1.62 -3.04 29.37
C SER A 332 -1.06 -1.84 28.60
N VAL A 333 -1.90 -0.87 28.27
CA VAL A 333 -1.45 0.37 27.61
C VAL A 333 -0.58 1.18 28.57
N SER A 334 -1.00 1.33 29.83
CA SER A 334 -0.23 2.05 30.85
C SER A 334 1.11 1.38 31.15
N SER A 335 1.17 0.04 31.16
CA SER A 335 2.42 -0.70 31.35
C SER A 335 3.42 -0.51 30.22
N LEU A 336 2.96 -0.30 28.98
CA LEU A 336 3.83 0.03 27.85
C LEU A 336 4.39 1.46 27.93
N VAL A 337 3.59 2.40 28.43
CA VAL A 337 4.06 3.78 28.67
C VAL A 337 5.13 3.81 29.75
N ILE A 338 4.93 3.08 30.85
CA ILE A 338 5.80 3.11 32.03
C ILE A 338 7.01 2.18 31.87
N HIS A 339 6.80 0.97 31.36
CA HIS A 339 7.80 -0.11 31.28
C HIS A 339 8.06 -0.59 29.85
N GLY A 340 7.79 0.22 28.82
CA GLY A 340 8.04 -0.16 27.43
C GLY A 340 9.44 -0.72 27.16
N HIS A 341 10.44 -0.21 27.88
CA HIS A 341 11.83 -0.70 27.83
C HIS A 341 12.02 -2.13 28.40
N ALA A 342 11.24 -2.52 29.41
CA ALA A 342 11.37 -3.80 30.10
C ALA A 342 10.59 -4.91 29.39
N TRP A 343 9.45 -4.59 28.78
CA TRP A 343 8.66 -5.53 27.98
C TRP A 343 9.37 -5.98 26.68
N ASN A 344 10.38 -5.23 26.23
CA ASN A 344 11.16 -5.55 25.02
C ASN A 344 12.23 -6.64 25.19
N LYS A 345 12.44 -7.22 26.38
CA LYS A 345 13.59 -8.12 26.64
C LYS A 345 13.42 -9.58 26.18
N LYS A 346 12.26 -10.00 25.68
CA LYS A 346 12.06 -11.34 25.09
C LYS A 346 11.07 -11.33 23.92
N SER A 347 11.42 -10.67 22.81
CA SER A 347 11.04 -11.25 21.52
C SER A 347 12.10 -12.29 21.21
N LEU A 348 11.73 -13.58 21.17
CA LEU A 348 12.58 -14.63 20.61
C LEU A 348 13.07 -14.16 19.24
N ALA A 349 14.32 -13.72 19.20
CA ALA A 349 15.10 -13.79 17.99
C ALA A 349 15.22 -15.27 17.67
N ALA A 350 14.24 -15.81 16.93
CA ALA A 350 14.50 -16.84 15.95
C ALA A 350 15.40 -16.22 14.88
N SER A 351 16.64 -15.91 15.30
CA SER A 351 17.78 -15.77 14.42
C SER A 351 18.08 -17.18 13.94
N THR A 352 17.22 -17.69 13.06
CA THR A 352 17.60 -18.73 12.13
C THR A 352 18.78 -18.14 11.39
N LYS A 353 19.98 -18.60 11.75
CA LYS A 353 21.21 -18.33 11.00
C LYS A 353 20.92 -18.74 9.55
N LEU A 354 20.56 -17.77 8.72
CA LEU A 354 20.66 -17.91 7.28
C LEU A 354 22.16 -17.99 6.99
N PRO A 355 22.67 -19.10 6.42
CA PRO A 355 24.07 -19.16 6.07
C PRO A 355 24.31 -18.14 4.95
N TYR A 356 25.14 -17.13 5.26
CA TYR A 356 25.80 -16.31 4.26
C TYR A 356 26.59 -17.24 3.32
N ARG A 357 26.02 -17.57 2.16
CA ARG A 357 26.80 -18.08 1.02
C ARG A 357 27.50 -16.89 0.39
N ASN A 358 28.80 -16.75 0.70
CA ASN A 358 29.72 -15.90 -0.04
C ASN A 358 29.83 -16.42 -1.48
N CYS A 359 29.14 -15.78 -2.42
CA CYS A 359 29.42 -15.91 -3.85
C CYS A 359 30.28 -14.73 -4.28
N SER A 360 31.56 -14.75 -3.92
CA SER A 360 32.61 -13.99 -4.60
C SER A 360 33.44 -14.99 -5.41
N GLY A 361 33.13 -15.09 -6.70
CA GLY A 361 33.95 -15.84 -7.63
C GLY A 361 35.29 -15.13 -7.89
N ARG A 362 36.39 -15.87 -7.79
CA ARG A 362 37.59 -15.67 -8.61
C ARG A 362 38.15 -17.04 -9.06
N PRO A 363 38.86 -17.07 -10.20
CA PRO A 363 38.88 -18.18 -11.15
C PRO A 363 40.03 -19.18 -10.89
N PRO A 364 40.18 -20.25 -11.70
CA PRO A 364 40.91 -21.46 -11.32
C PRO A 364 42.41 -21.36 -11.62
N SER A 365 43.23 -21.96 -10.75
CA SER A 365 44.60 -22.33 -11.11
C SER A 365 45.05 -23.56 -10.31
N GLU A 366 45.27 -24.64 -11.06
CA GLU A 366 46.42 -25.55 -10.97
C GLU A 366 46.71 -26.38 -9.70
N ARG A 367 46.47 -27.70 -9.88
CA ARG A 367 47.45 -28.82 -9.79
C ARG A 367 48.10 -29.21 -8.44
N GLN A 368 48.14 -30.55 -8.30
CA GLN A 368 49.05 -31.41 -7.49
C GLN A 368 48.74 -31.49 -5.99
N SER A 369 48.89 -32.58 -5.25
CA SER A 369 49.18 -34.02 -5.42
C SER A 369 49.20 -34.58 -3.98
N ALA A 370 49.00 -35.90 -3.81
CA ALA A 370 49.27 -36.69 -2.60
C ALA A 370 48.29 -36.45 -1.42
N LEU A 371 47.76 -37.45 -0.71
CA LEU A 371 48.00 -38.89 -0.60
C LEU A 371 46.64 -39.60 -0.44
#